data_AF-A0A0R8SKX5-F1
#
_entry.id   AF-A0A0R8SKX5-F1
#
_cell.length_a   1.000
_cell.length_b   1.000
_cell.length_c   1.000
_cell.angle_alpha   90.00
_cell.angle_beta   90.00
_cell.angle_gamma   90.00
#
_symmetry.space_group_name_H-M   'P 1'
#
loop_
_entity.id
_entity.type
_entity.pdbx_description
1 polymer ?
#
loop_
_entity_poly.entity_id
_entity_poly.type
_entity_poly.pdbx_seq_one_letter_code
_entity_poly.pdbx_strand_id
1 'polypeptide(L)'
;MGEVFFGSVVYGFWIGFFCFVLTLILSFMGFIISQFSRDEWAKLTSFECGFDALSSSRCPFSLRFFMLALLFLIFDVEVVLILPFVFSMKVVFLKLSFFSKFLGVLFMVVLIIGLIHEYNEGTLDWVEDK
;
A
#
# COMPACT_ATOMS: atom_id res chain seq x y z
N MET A 1 10.47 -32.84 7.89
CA MET A 1 10.24 -31.45 7.42
C MET A 1 8.78 -31.02 7.59
N GLY A 2 7.79 -31.89 7.36
CA GLY A 2 6.36 -31.59 7.56
C GLY A 2 5.92 -31.33 9.01
N GLU A 3 6.39 -32.10 9.99
CA GLU A 3 6.08 -31.93 11.43
C GLU A 3 6.52 -30.55 11.97
N VAL A 4 7.73 -30.10 11.59
CA VAL A 4 8.28 -28.78 11.98
C VAL A 4 7.50 -27.64 11.32
N PHE A 5 7.06 -27.84 10.07
CA PHE A 5 6.23 -26.87 9.36
C PHE A 5 4.83 -26.76 9.98
N PHE A 6 4.21 -27.90 10.31
CA PHE A 6 2.90 -27.94 10.97
C PHE A 6 2.94 -27.29 12.35
N GLY A 7 3.99 -27.58 13.15
CA GLY A 7 4.24 -26.90 14.41
C GLY A 7 4.36 -25.38 14.25
N SER A 8 5.21 -24.92 13.32
CA SER A 8 5.41 -23.49 13.06
C SER A 8 4.11 -22.77 12.65
N VAL A 9 3.29 -23.40 11.81
CA VAL A 9 1.98 -22.86 11.39
C VAL A 9 1.01 -22.77 12.57
N VAL A 10 0.96 -23.79 13.41
CA VAL A 10 0.11 -23.81 14.62
C VAL A 10 0.56 -22.74 15.60
N TYR A 11 1.87 -22.59 15.86
CA TYR A 11 2.40 -21.51 16.70
C TYR A 11 2.09 -20.12 16.15
N GLY A 12 2.21 -19.93 14.83
CA GLY A 12 1.84 -18.68 14.17
C GLY A 12 0.36 -18.33 14.37
N PHE A 13 -0.52 -19.32 14.28
CA PHE A 13 -1.95 -19.14 14.53
C PHE A 13 -2.24 -18.73 15.99
N TRP A 14 -1.61 -19.40 16.96
CA TRP A 14 -1.76 -19.06 18.38
C TRP A 14 -1.24 -17.67 18.73
N ILE A 15 -0.09 -17.27 18.16
CA ILE A 15 0.47 -15.92 18.34
C ILE A 15 -0.47 -14.88 17.72
N GLY A 16 -0.97 -15.11 16.50
CA GLY A 16 -1.92 -14.20 15.86
C GLY A 16 -3.21 -14.03 16.66
N PHE A 17 -3.76 -15.13 17.18
CA PHE A 17 -4.94 -15.10 18.03
C PHE A 17 -4.69 -14.31 19.33
N PHE A 18 -3.54 -14.53 19.97
CA PHE A 18 -3.16 -13.79 21.18
C PHE A 18 -3.06 -12.28 20.92
N CYS A 19 -2.40 -11.87 19.83
CA CYS A 19 -2.30 -10.46 19.45
C CYS A 19 -3.68 -9.84 19.19
N PHE A 20 -4.57 -10.56 18.50
CA PHE A 20 -5.93 -10.08 18.24
C PHE A 20 -6.71 -9.85 19.55
N VAL A 21 -6.69 -10.82 20.47
CA VAL A 21 -7.33 -10.69 21.79
C VAL A 21 -6.75 -9.52 22.57
N LEU A 22 -5.43 -9.34 22.56
CA LEU A 22 -4.77 -8.23 23.25
C LEU A 22 -5.24 -6.87 22.70
N THR A 23 -5.33 -6.71 21.38
CA THR A 23 -5.82 -5.46 20.76
C THR A 23 -7.29 -5.18 21.11
N LEU A 24 -8.13 -6.21 21.22
CA LEU A 24 -9.51 -6.06 21.67
C LEU A 24 -9.59 -5.63 23.13
N ILE A 25 -8.78 -6.22 24.02
CA ILE A 25 -8.75 -5.84 25.43
C ILE A 25 -8.30 -4.37 25.57
N LEU A 26 -7.24 -3.96 24.87
CA LEU A 26 -6.73 -2.59 24.93
C LEU A 26 -7.73 -1.56 24.39
N SER A 27 -8.39 -1.87 23.27
CA SER A 27 -9.43 -0.97 22.72
C SER A 27 -10.66 -0.88 23.64
N PHE A 28 -11.06 -1.99 24.27
CA PHE A 28 -12.16 -2.00 25.23
C PHE A 28 -11.83 -1.23 26.51
N MET A 29 -10.61 -1.37 27.03
CA MET A 29 -10.12 -0.56 28.14
C MET A 29 -10.13 0.93 27.79
N GLY A 30 -9.66 1.29 26.59
CA GLY A 30 -9.71 2.68 26.09
C GLY A 30 -11.13 3.24 26.03
N PHE A 31 -12.09 2.43 25.60
CA PHE A 31 -13.51 2.82 25.57
C PHE A 31 -14.11 3.00 26.98
N ILE A 32 -13.81 2.11 27.93
CA ILE A 32 -14.27 2.28 29.32
C ILE A 32 -13.71 3.59 29.90
N ILE A 33 -12.42 3.84 29.70
CA ILE A 33 -11.76 5.06 30.20
C ILE A 33 -12.36 6.31 29.55
N SER A 34 -12.69 6.28 28.26
CA SER A 34 -13.30 7.43 27.57
C SER A 34 -14.67 7.78 28.14
N GLN A 35 -15.47 6.80 28.55
CA GLN A 35 -16.79 7.04 29.17
C GLN A 35 -16.69 7.73 30.55
N PHE A 36 -15.55 7.61 31.24
CA PHE A 36 -15.31 8.37 32.48
C PHE A 36 -14.87 9.81 32.23
N SER A 37 -14.47 10.16 31.01
CA SER A 37 -14.12 11.53 30.65
C SER A 37 -15.38 12.35 30.38
N ARG A 38 -15.38 13.64 30.76
CA ARG A 38 -16.49 14.54 30.46
C ARG A 38 -16.46 14.94 28.99
N ASP A 39 -17.54 14.63 28.28
CA ASP A 39 -17.76 15.05 26.90
C ASP A 39 -18.01 16.56 26.84
N GLU A 40 -16.95 17.32 26.57
CA GLU A 40 -17.06 18.75 26.25
C GLU A 40 -17.28 18.90 24.75
N TRP A 41 -18.30 19.67 24.35
CA TRP A 41 -18.64 19.90 22.94
C TRP A 41 -17.45 20.41 22.10
N ALA A 42 -16.58 21.23 22.68
CA ALA A 42 -15.37 21.74 22.03
C ALA A 42 -14.33 20.63 21.71
N LYS A 43 -14.37 19.48 22.40
CA LYS A 43 -13.53 18.31 22.10
C LYS A 43 -14.14 17.40 21.04
N LEU A 44 -15.45 17.53 20.80
CA LEU A 44 -16.22 16.75 19.84
C LEU A 44 -16.30 17.42 18.46
N THR A 45 -15.82 18.66 18.33
CA THR A 45 -15.77 19.43 17.08
C THR A 45 -14.41 19.33 16.39
N SER A 46 -14.38 19.59 15.09
CA SER A 46 -13.15 19.53 14.28
C SER A 46 -12.15 20.61 14.71
N PHE A 47 -10.90 20.22 14.97
CA PHE A 47 -9.83 21.15 15.33
C PHE A 47 -9.26 21.85 14.09
N GLU A 48 -9.71 23.07 13.79
CA GLU A 48 -9.10 23.96 12.79
C GLU A 48 -8.46 25.18 13.49
N CYS A 49 -7.37 24.95 14.23
CA CYS A 49 -6.60 26.00 14.92
C CYS A 49 -7.42 26.87 15.92
N GLY A 50 -8.55 26.36 16.42
CA GLY A 50 -9.46 27.09 17.33
C GLY A 50 -10.59 27.84 16.64
N PHE A 51 -10.76 27.67 15.32
CA PHE A 51 -11.88 28.19 14.55
C PHE A 51 -12.89 27.07 14.22
N ASP A 52 -14.14 27.48 14.00
CA ASP A 52 -15.16 26.58 13.45
C ASP A 52 -14.81 26.23 12.00
N ALA A 53 -15.06 24.99 11.61
CA ALA A 53 -14.75 24.49 10.27
C ALA A 53 -15.40 25.37 9.19
N LEU A 54 -14.58 26.07 8.39
CA LEU A 54 -15.05 27.03 7.38
C LEU A 54 -15.75 26.33 6.20
N SER A 55 -15.43 25.06 5.97
CA SER A 55 -15.99 24.25 4.89
C SER A 55 -15.98 22.78 5.27
N SER A 56 -16.74 21.96 4.54
CA SER A 56 -16.68 20.51 4.73
C SER A 56 -15.30 19.97 4.38
N SER A 57 -14.75 19.07 5.17
CA SER A 57 -13.50 18.35 4.86
C SER A 57 -13.56 17.48 3.59
N ARG A 58 -14.71 17.44 2.91
CA ARG A 58 -14.99 16.66 1.70
C ARG A 58 -14.89 17.50 0.41
N CYS A 59 -14.10 18.56 0.41
CA CYS A 59 -13.76 19.25 -0.83
C CYS A 59 -12.97 18.30 -1.76
N PRO A 60 -13.18 18.38 -3.09
CA PRO A 60 -12.46 17.54 -4.03
C PRO A 60 -10.95 17.77 -3.85
N PHE A 61 -10.28 16.67 -3.54
CA PHE A 61 -8.84 16.60 -3.32
C PHE A 61 -8.09 16.83 -4.64
N SER A 62 -6.82 17.24 -4.56
CA SER A 62 -6.05 17.58 -5.76
C SER A 62 -5.91 16.38 -6.71
N LEU A 63 -6.11 16.61 -8.00
CA LEU A 63 -6.01 15.56 -9.04
C LEU A 63 -4.63 14.88 -9.09
N ARG A 64 -3.57 15.55 -8.62
CA ARG A 64 -2.20 14.99 -8.64
C ARG A 64 -2.05 13.79 -7.72
N PHE A 65 -2.61 13.85 -6.51
CA PHE A 65 -2.57 12.69 -5.62
C PHE A 65 -3.41 11.52 -6.15
N PHE A 66 -4.47 11.81 -6.90
CA PHE A 66 -5.24 10.77 -7.59
C PHE A 66 -4.40 10.10 -8.69
N MET A 67 -3.69 10.89 -9.51
CA MET A 67 -2.79 10.36 -10.53
C MET A 67 -1.66 9.52 -9.92
N LEU A 68 -1.09 9.94 -8.79
CA LEU A 68 -0.06 9.17 -8.08
C LEU A 68 -0.61 7.81 -7.59
N ALA A 69 -1.85 7.77 -7.08
CA ALA A 69 -2.48 6.52 -6.66
C ALA A 69 -2.74 5.57 -7.83
N LEU A 70 -3.15 6.12 -8.98
CA LEU A 70 -3.35 5.35 -10.20
C LEU A 70 -2.02 4.79 -10.74
N LEU A 71 -0.97 5.61 -10.74
CA LEU A 71 0.39 5.21 -11.13
C LEU A 71 0.93 4.09 -10.23
N PHE A 72 0.75 4.22 -8.91
CA PHE A 72 1.12 3.17 -7.96
C PHE A 72 0.39 1.85 -8.25
N LEU A 73 -0.90 1.90 -8.55
CA LEU A 73 -1.70 0.72 -8.89
C LEU A 73 -1.20 0.03 -10.17
N ILE A 74 -0.86 0.80 -11.20
CA ILE A 74 -0.30 0.24 -12.45
C ILE A 74 1.07 -0.39 -12.18
N PHE A 75 1.96 0.32 -11.48
CA PHE A 75 3.29 -0.18 -11.15
C PHE A 75 3.26 -1.46 -10.31
N ASP A 76 2.31 -1.59 -9.38
CA ASP A 76 2.13 -2.82 -8.60
C ASP A 76 1.75 -4.01 -9.50
N VAL A 77 0.83 -3.80 -10.46
CA VAL A 77 0.47 -4.83 -11.46
C VAL A 77 1.67 -5.20 -12.35
N GLU A 78 2.49 -4.22 -12.74
CA GLU A 78 3.70 -4.47 -13.53
C GLU A 78 4.70 -5.35 -12.76
N VAL A 79 4.94 -5.07 -11.47
CA VAL A 79 5.84 -5.87 -10.63
C VAL A 79 5.34 -7.32 -10.50
N VAL A 80 4.03 -7.52 -10.33
CA VAL A 80 3.42 -8.87 -10.28
C VAL A 80 3.71 -9.65 -11.57
N LEU A 81 3.72 -8.99 -12.73
CA LEU A 81 4.03 -9.62 -14.02
C LEU A 81 5.53 -9.88 -14.22
N ILE A 82 6.40 -9.01 -13.70
CA ILE A 82 7.87 -9.17 -13.80
C ILE A 82 8.38 -10.33 -12.93
N LEU A 83 7.83 -10.52 -11.72
CA LEU A 83 8.31 -11.49 -10.73
C LEU A 83 8.43 -12.94 -11.27
N PRO A 84 7.41 -13.53 -11.93
CA PRO A 84 7.51 -14.88 -12.49
C PRO A 84 8.53 -14.97 -13.64
N PHE A 85 8.73 -13.89 -14.40
CA PHE A 85 9.75 -13.84 -15.45
C PHE A 85 11.16 -13.88 -14.86
N VAL A 86 11.45 -13.09 -13.82
CA VAL A 86 12.74 -13.10 -13.12
C VAL A 86 13.05 -14.46 -12.50
N PHE A 87 12.04 -15.08 -11.88
CA PHE A 87 12.22 -16.41 -11.28
C PHE A 87 12.47 -17.49 -12.35
N SER A 88 11.76 -17.42 -13.47
CA SER A 88 11.94 -18.35 -14.61
C SER A 88 13.33 -18.22 -15.23
N MET A 89 13.86 -17.00 -15.33
CA MET A 89 15.24 -16.77 -15.79
C MET A 89 16.26 -17.41 -14.84
N LYS A 90 16.07 -17.33 -13.52
CA LYS A 90 17.01 -17.93 -12.55
C LYS A 90 17.02 -19.46 -12.59
N VAL A 91 15.86 -20.09 -12.75
CA VAL A 91 15.72 -21.56 -12.65
C VAL A 91 15.91 -22.27 -14.00
N VAL A 92 15.50 -21.64 -15.11
CA VAL A 92 15.35 -22.29 -16.42
C VAL A 92 15.99 -21.49 -17.56
N PHE A 93 17.00 -20.65 -17.29
CA PHE A 93 17.61 -19.77 -18.30
C PHE A 93 17.97 -20.46 -19.62
N LEU A 94 18.57 -21.65 -19.55
CA LEU A 94 19.06 -22.37 -20.72
C LEU A 94 17.96 -23.15 -21.47
N LYS A 95 16.85 -23.51 -20.81
CA LYS A 95 15.73 -24.23 -21.47
C LYS A 95 14.63 -23.29 -21.96
N LEU A 96 14.67 -22.01 -21.59
CA LEU A 96 13.71 -21.02 -22.06
C LEU A 96 13.92 -20.77 -23.57
N SER A 97 12.86 -20.83 -24.36
CA SER A 97 12.91 -20.55 -25.80
C SER A 97 13.44 -19.14 -26.07
N PHE A 98 14.17 -18.97 -27.17
CA PHE A 98 14.62 -17.64 -27.62
C PHE A 98 13.45 -16.66 -27.76
N PHE A 99 12.28 -17.15 -28.20
CA PHE A 99 11.07 -16.34 -28.33
C PHE A 99 10.58 -15.77 -26.99
N SER A 100 10.54 -16.59 -25.93
CA SER A 100 10.14 -16.14 -24.58
C SER A 100 11.12 -15.14 -23.97
N LYS A 101 12.42 -15.29 -24.24
CA LYS A 101 13.43 -14.32 -23.79
C LYS A 101 13.23 -12.97 -24.49
N PHE A 102 13.02 -13.00 -25.80
CA PHE A 102 12.74 -11.80 -26.58
C PHE A 102 11.49 -11.09 -26.09
N LEU A 103 10.40 -11.82 -25.85
CA LEU A 103 9.14 -11.25 -25.38
C LEU A 103 9.30 -10.59 -23.99
N GLY A 104 10.05 -11.22 -23.08
CA GLY A 104 10.33 -10.63 -21.77
C GLY A 104 11.20 -9.37 -21.84
N VAL A 105 12.18 -9.31 -22.75
CA VAL A 105 12.98 -8.09 -22.98
C VAL A 105 12.11 -7.00 -23.60
N LEU A 106 11.27 -7.34 -24.58
CA LEU A 106 10.33 -6.41 -25.20
C LEU A 106 9.37 -5.83 -24.15
N PHE A 107 8.83 -6.67 -23.27
CA PHE A 107 7.98 -6.25 -22.16
C PHE A 107 8.72 -5.24 -21.26
N MET A 108 9.95 -5.54 -20.84
CA MET A 108 10.75 -4.61 -20.03
C MET A 108 11.00 -3.26 -20.73
N VAL A 109 11.24 -3.26 -22.04
CA VAL A 109 11.44 -2.01 -22.81
C VAL A 109 10.16 -1.16 -22.83
N VAL A 110 9.00 -1.78 -23.05
CA VAL A 110 7.72 -1.07 -23.04
C VAL A 110 7.45 -0.42 -21.68
N LEU A 111 7.74 -1.12 -20.58
CA LEU A 111 7.59 -0.58 -19.23
C LEU A 111 8.48 0.64 -18.98
N ILE A 112 9.76 0.57 -19.39
CA ILE A 112 10.70 1.68 -19.25
C ILE A 112 10.24 2.90 -20.06
N ILE A 113 9.75 2.69 -21.29
CA ILE A 113 9.23 3.78 -22.13
C ILE A 113 7.99 4.41 -21.51
N GLY A 114 7.06 3.60 -20.99
CA GLY A 114 5.87 4.10 -20.29
C GLY A 114 6.22 4.96 -19.09
N LEU A 115 7.20 4.52 -18.28
CA LEU A 115 7.67 5.30 -17.13
C LEU A 115 8.33 6.62 -17.53
N ILE A 116 9.15 6.63 -18.60
CA ILE A 116 9.78 7.85 -19.11
C ILE A 116 8.73 8.83 -19.64
N HIS A 117 7.69 8.34 -20.32
CA HIS A 117 6.58 9.17 -20.79
C HIS A 117 5.88 9.86 -19.62
N GLU A 118 5.52 9.12 -18.59
CA GLU A 118 4.85 9.66 -17.39
C GLU A 118 5.73 10.65 -16.61
N TYR A 119 7.04 10.41 -16.57
CA TYR A 119 7.99 11.34 -15.97
C TYR A 119 8.06 12.67 -16.73
N ASN A 120 8.05 12.64 -18.06
CA ASN A 120 8.06 13.86 -18.88
C ASN A 120 6.77 14.68 -18.77
N GLU A 121 5.63 14.05 -18.46
CA GLU A 121 4.36 14.74 -18.20
C GLU A 121 4.35 15.48 -16.84
N GLY A 122 5.37 15.29 -16.00
CA GLY A 122 5.51 16.01 -14.74
C GLY A 122 4.49 15.60 -13.67
N THR A 123 3.78 14.48 -13.86
CA THR A 123 2.85 13.91 -12.86
C THR A 123 3.57 13.56 -11.54
N LEU A 124 4.88 13.30 -11.62
CA LEU A 124 5.73 12.93 -10.49
C LEU A 124 6.36 14.12 -9.76
N ASP A 125 6.30 15.32 -10.34
CA ASP A 125 6.94 16.50 -9.76
C ASP A 125 6.01 17.18 -8.73
N TRP A 126 6.60 17.52 -7.59
CA TRP A 126 5.93 18.34 -6.58
C TRP A 126 6.01 19.80 -7.01
N VAL A 127 4.89 20.53 -6.94
CA VAL A 127 4.95 21.98 -7.06
C VAL A 127 5.62 22.53 -5.82
N GLU A 128 6.81 23.08 -6.01
CA GLU A 128 7.39 24.05 -5.10
C GLU A 128 6.59 25.34 -5.29
N ASP A 129 5.71 25.62 -4.32
CA ASP A 129 5.06 26.92 -4.22
C ASP A 129 6.15 28.00 -4.13
N LYS A 130 6.22 28.86 -5.14
CA LYS A 130 6.84 30.18 -5.04
C LYS A 130 5.76 31.22 -4.80
#